data_AF-A0A0B3SBU0-F1
#
_entry.id   AF-A0A0B3SBU0-F1
#
_cell.length_a   1.000
_cell.length_b   1.000
_cell.length_c   1.000
_cell.angle_alpha   90.00
_cell.angle_beta   90.00
_cell.angle_gamma   90.00
#
_symmetry.space_group_name_H-M   'P 1'
#
loop_
_entity.id
_entity.type
_entity.pdbx_description
1 polymer ?
#
loop_
_entity_poly.entity_id
_entity_poly.type
_entity_poly.pdbx_seq_one_letter_code
_entity_poly.pdbx_strand_id
1 'polypeptide(L)'
;MKTQILTGAVLALFTLPAFAQDMEGDMALDTDGDGMVSLEEVQVMYPDVSQDDYTQADADGDGLLSAEELDTARADGLIPADDA
;
A
#
# COMPACT_ATOMS: atom_id res chain seq x y z
N MET A 1 -23.71 19.51 -14.56
CA MET A 1 -22.44 19.14 -15.20
C MET A 1 -21.34 19.77 -14.36
N LYS A 2 -20.68 18.98 -13.49
CA LYS A 2 -19.70 19.51 -12.54
C LYS A 2 -18.33 18.99 -12.98
N THR A 3 -17.69 19.81 -13.80
CA THR A 3 -16.33 19.64 -14.28
C THR A 3 -15.39 19.88 -13.10
N GLN A 4 -14.69 18.85 -12.64
CA GLN A 4 -13.57 19.00 -11.71
C GLN A 4 -12.29 18.84 -12.54
N ILE A 5 -11.49 19.90 -12.54
CA ILE A 5 -10.22 20.02 -13.24
C ILE A 5 -9.16 19.42 -12.30
N LEU A 6 -8.57 18.27 -12.63
CA LEU A 6 -7.38 17.77 -11.94
C LEU A 6 -6.18 18.58 -12.43
N THR A 7 -5.74 19.54 -11.62
CA THR A 7 -4.44 20.20 -11.73
C THR A 7 -3.78 20.10 -10.37
N GLY A 8 -2.65 19.40 -10.31
CA GLY A 8 -1.92 19.26 -9.06
C GLY A 8 -0.76 18.29 -9.20
N ALA A 9 0.19 18.59 -10.08
CA ALA A 9 1.52 18.01 -9.98
C ALA A 9 2.14 18.52 -8.67
N VAL A 10 2.05 17.72 -7.60
CA VAL A 10 2.77 17.98 -6.35
C VAL A 10 4.16 17.39 -6.51
N LEU A 11 5.13 18.27 -6.78
CA LEU A 11 6.54 18.01 -6.55
C LEU A 11 6.75 17.82 -5.03
N ALA A 12 6.67 16.59 -4.55
CA ALA A 12 7.12 16.24 -3.22
C ALA A 12 8.65 16.05 -3.25
N LEU A 13 9.40 17.14 -3.03
CA LEU A 13 10.79 17.04 -2.60
C LEU A 13 10.82 16.53 -1.15
N PHE A 14 10.82 15.22 -0.97
CA PHE A 14 11.18 14.59 0.31
C PHE A 14 12.67 14.24 0.28
N THR A 15 13.49 15.06 0.93
CA THR A 15 14.84 14.66 1.34
C THR A 15 14.77 14.09 2.73
N LEU A 16 15.08 12.80 2.88
CA LEU A 16 15.93 12.16 3.92
C LEU A 16 15.80 10.62 3.86
N PRO A 17 16.79 9.90 4.42
CA PRO A 17 17.77 9.11 3.70
C PRO A 17 17.21 7.85 3.04
N ALA A 18 17.94 7.34 2.04
CA ALA A 18 17.77 6.00 1.51
C ALA A 18 17.89 4.95 2.63
N PHE A 19 16.75 4.54 3.19
CA PHE A 19 16.60 3.20 3.74
C PHE A 19 16.17 2.30 2.60
N ALA A 20 17.12 2.05 1.70
CA ALA A 20 17.11 0.85 0.88
C ALA A 20 17.50 -0.31 1.81
N GLN A 21 16.56 -0.80 2.60
CA GLN A 21 16.69 -2.04 3.34
C GLN A 21 15.27 -2.52 3.63
N ASP A 22 15.00 -3.76 3.24
CA ASP A 22 13.73 -4.50 3.38
C ASP A 22 12.74 -4.42 2.20
N MET A 23 13.24 -4.25 0.97
CA MET A 23 12.52 -4.61 -0.27
C MET A 23 12.40 -6.15 -0.47
N GLU A 24 12.30 -6.92 0.62
CA GLU A 24 12.26 -8.39 0.63
C GLU A 24 11.20 -8.89 1.64
N GLY A 25 9.97 -8.38 1.55
CA GLY A 25 8.87 -8.85 2.41
C GLY A 25 7.48 -8.83 1.76
N ASP A 26 7.30 -8.14 0.63
CA ASP A 26 5.96 -7.88 0.09
C ASP A 26 5.60 -8.64 -1.20
N MET A 27 6.57 -9.37 -1.77
CA MET A 27 6.36 -10.20 -2.96
C MET A 27 5.39 -11.37 -2.77
N ALA A 28 4.94 -11.63 -1.54
CA ALA A 28 3.99 -12.70 -1.26
C ALA A 28 2.54 -12.29 -1.53
N LEU A 29 2.22 -11.00 -1.42
CA LEU A 29 0.88 -10.47 -1.71
C LEU A 29 0.78 -10.00 -3.16
N ASP A 30 1.81 -9.31 -3.66
CA ASP A 30 1.95 -8.89 -5.06
C ASP A 30 2.05 -10.13 -5.99
N THR A 31 0.89 -10.61 -6.43
CA THR A 31 0.77 -11.86 -7.18
C THR A 31 0.96 -11.62 -8.68
N ASP A 32 0.62 -10.43 -9.15
CA ASP A 32 0.78 -10.04 -10.54
C ASP A 32 2.15 -9.40 -10.85
N GLY A 33 2.92 -9.06 -9.84
CA GLY A 33 4.30 -8.59 -9.91
C GLY A 33 4.41 -7.15 -10.39
N ASP A 34 3.38 -6.32 -10.16
CA ASP A 34 3.37 -4.92 -10.58
C ASP A 34 4.08 -3.98 -9.59
N GLY A 35 4.46 -4.51 -8.41
CA GLY A 35 5.17 -3.82 -7.35
C GLY A 35 4.26 -3.07 -6.38
N MET A 36 2.95 -3.24 -6.48
CA MET A 36 1.93 -2.74 -5.58
C MET A 36 1.04 -3.91 -5.13
N VAL A 37 0.18 -3.67 -4.13
CA VAL A 37 -0.77 -4.67 -3.66
C VAL A 37 -2.18 -4.12 -3.73
N SER A 38 -3.04 -4.81 -4.48
CA SER A 38 -4.46 -4.49 -4.58
C SER A 38 -5.30 -5.09 -3.44
N LEU A 39 -6.48 -4.51 -3.17
CA LEU A 39 -7.42 -5.05 -2.19
C LEU A 39 -7.77 -6.51 -2.49
N GLU A 40 -7.95 -6.85 -3.76
CA GLU A 40 -8.23 -8.21 -4.19
C GLU A 40 -7.10 -9.17 -3.81
N GLU A 41 -5.84 -8.79 -4.00
CA GLU A 41 -4.68 -9.60 -3.62
C GLU A 41 -4.57 -9.77 -2.11
N VAL A 42 -4.81 -8.70 -1.34
CA VAL A 42 -4.89 -8.78 0.11
C VAL A 42 -5.99 -9.75 0.54
N GLN A 43 -7.18 -9.65 -0.05
CA GLN A 43 -8.32 -10.51 0.33
C GLN A 43 -8.15 -11.97 -0.11
N VAL A 44 -7.36 -12.24 -1.14
CA VAL A 44 -7.01 -13.61 -1.57
C VAL A 44 -6.19 -14.32 -0.49
N MET A 45 -5.25 -13.62 0.14
CA MET A 45 -4.39 -14.18 1.19
C MET A 45 -5.02 -14.03 2.59
N TYR A 46 -5.62 -12.88 2.86
CA TYR A 46 -6.22 -12.47 4.13
C TYR A 46 -7.68 -12.03 3.94
N PRO A 47 -8.62 -12.98 3.83
CA PRO A 47 -10.04 -12.67 3.66
C PRO A 47 -10.67 -11.93 4.85
N ASP A 48 -9.98 -11.89 5.99
CA ASP A 48 -10.40 -11.19 7.20
C ASP A 48 -10.05 -9.70 7.19
N VAL A 49 -9.19 -9.24 6.27
CA VAL A 49 -8.88 -7.82 6.11
C VAL A 49 -10.10 -7.09 5.55
N SER A 50 -10.57 -6.10 6.31
CA SER A 50 -11.70 -5.30 5.88
C SER A 50 -11.27 -4.21 4.89
N GLN A 51 -12.23 -3.72 4.10
CA GLN A 51 -11.98 -2.56 3.23
C GLN A 51 -11.61 -1.31 4.05
N ASP A 52 -12.10 -1.17 5.28
CA ASP A 52 -11.74 -0.05 6.15
C ASP A 52 -10.28 -0.13 6.57
N ASP A 53 -9.76 -1.32 6.88
CA ASP A 53 -8.35 -1.53 7.23
C ASP A 53 -7.44 -1.25 6.02
N TYR A 54 -7.85 -1.73 4.84
CA TYR A 54 -7.15 -1.42 3.58
C TYR A 54 -7.15 0.08 3.28
N THR A 55 -8.30 0.75 3.42
CA THR A 55 -8.41 2.20 3.19
C THR A 55 -7.58 3.00 4.22
N GLN A 56 -7.36 2.43 5.40
CA GLN A 56 -6.50 3.04 6.41
C GLN A 56 -5.01 2.81 6.12
N ALA A 57 -4.67 1.71 5.46
CA ALA A 57 -3.34 1.40 4.94
C ALA A 57 -2.98 2.26 3.71
N ASP A 58 -3.95 2.49 2.82
CA ASP A 58 -3.85 3.34 1.62
C ASP A 58 -3.82 4.82 2.02
N ALA A 59 -2.63 5.29 2.37
CA ALA A 59 -2.43 6.61 2.94
C ALA A 59 -2.47 7.71 1.88
N ASP A 60 -2.08 7.39 0.65
CA ASP A 60 -2.11 8.31 -0.48
C ASP A 60 -3.45 8.32 -1.26
N GLY A 61 -4.27 7.28 -1.08
CA GLY A 61 -5.63 7.16 -1.61
C GLY A 61 -5.67 6.81 -3.10
N ASP A 62 -4.63 6.17 -3.63
CA ASP A 62 -4.55 5.76 -5.03
C ASP A 62 -5.30 4.44 -5.33
N GLY A 63 -5.71 3.73 -4.27
CA GLY A 63 -6.45 2.47 -4.32
C GLY A 63 -5.57 1.23 -4.36
N LEU A 64 -4.25 1.37 -4.26
CA LEU A 64 -3.24 0.33 -4.18
C LEU A 64 -2.38 0.56 -2.93
N LEU A 65 -1.75 -0.49 -2.40
CA LEU A 65 -0.76 -0.34 -1.33
C LEU A 65 0.63 -0.42 -1.95
N SER A 66 1.40 0.64 -1.78
CA SER A 66 2.85 0.58 -2.00
C SER A 66 3.54 -0.28 -0.95
N ALA A 67 4.75 -0.77 -1.24
CA ALA A 67 5.53 -1.52 -0.27
C ALA A 67 5.74 -0.75 1.04
N GLU A 68 5.91 0.57 0.97
CA GLU A 68 6.05 1.44 2.15
C GLU A 68 4.76 1.54 2.98
N GLU A 69 3.61 1.66 2.31
CA GLU A 69 2.30 1.70 2.96
C GLU A 69 1.95 0.35 3.59
N LEU A 70 2.29 -0.74 2.91
CA LEU A 70 2.01 -2.08 3.38
C LEU A 70 2.87 -2.44 4.60
N ASP A 71 4.15 -2.06 4.61
CA ASP A 71 5.00 -2.18 5.80
C ASP A 71 4.46 -1.35 6.98
N THR A 72 3.98 -0.13 6.71
CA THR A 72 3.34 0.70 7.73
C THR A 72 2.06 0.05 8.26
N ALA A 73 1.23 -0.47 7.36
CA ALA A 73 -0.01 -1.15 7.70
C ALA A 73 0.23 -2.43 8.51
N ARG A 74 1.30 -3.18 8.23
CA ARG A 74 1.75 -4.31 9.03
C ARG A 74 2.23 -3.89 10.40
N ALA A 75 3.01 -2.80 10.49
CA ALA A 75 3.46 -2.25 11.76
C ALA A 75 2.29 -1.77 12.65
N ASP A 76 1.24 -1.24 12.03
CA ASP A 76 0.01 -0.81 12.69
C ASP A 76 -0.98 -1.96 12.96
N GLY A 77 -0.71 -3.15 12.42
CA GLY A 77 -1.54 -4.35 12.59
C GLY A 77 -2.85 -4.32 11.78
N LEU A 78 -2.91 -3.47 10.75
CA LEU A 78 -4.04 -3.37 9.81
C LEU A 78 -4.01 -4.51 8.78
N ILE A 79 -2.80 -4.81 8.29
CA ILE A 79 -2.55 -5.91 7.37
C ILE A 79 -1.71 -6.94 8.14
N PRO A 80 -2.10 -8.23 8.18
CA PRO A 80 -1.26 -9.26 8.75
C PRO A 80 0.08 -9.35 8.01
N ALA A 81 1.18 -9.41 8.76
CA ALA A 81 2.45 -9.90 8.23
C ALA A 81 2.45 -11.42 8.38
N ASP A 82 2.76 -12.17 7.33
CA ASP A 82 3.05 -13.59 7.47
C ASP A 82 4.32 -13.74 8.33
N ASP A 83 4.15 -13.92 9.64
CA ASP A 83 5.19 -14.42 10.55
C ASP A 83 5.50 -15.88 10.16
N ALA A 84 6.31 -16.08 9.12
CA ALA A 84 6.82 -17.39 8.72
C ALA A 84 8.35 -17.50 8.90
#